data_AF-A0A9X6S665-F1
#
_entry.id   AF-A0A9X6S665-F1
#
_cell.length_a   1.000
_cell.length_b   1.000
_cell.length_c   1.000
_cell.angle_alpha   90.00
_cell.angle_beta   90.00
_cell.angle_gamma   90.00
#
_symmetry.space_group_name_H-M   'P 1'
#
loop_
_entity.id
_entity.type
_entity.pdbx_description
1 polymer ?
#
loop_
_entity_poly.entity_id
_entity_poly.type
_entity_poly.pdbx_seq_one_letter_code
_entity_poly.pdbx_strand_id
1 'polypeptide(L)'
;MGERTQLMIKLNDKQGTTKFSTVLHYQWGYGRSMLMDALNLVVQFPFYYELKLDKPFGDGYEKAYYNWLDKKSIGINYEGDVNNLDQDQQKYAFHADEDYLWNCDNDDGFMVLNFFEGSHGSFDRCTATFFAYDLRKPFLALKEMSFEDYCKASDNNKYTTDEFRQGWKLLAENYGIKLHFTKTVKA
;
A
#
# COMPACT_ATOMS: atom_id res chain seq x y z
N MET A 1 20.38 -6.79 1.29
CA MET A 1 19.82 -5.51 1.81
C MET A 1 18.39 -5.84 2.19
N GLY A 2 18.05 -5.87 3.48
CA GLY A 2 16.76 -6.36 3.96
C GLY A 2 15.66 -5.31 3.79
N GLU A 3 14.51 -5.72 3.27
CA GLU A 3 13.33 -4.88 3.03
C GLU A 3 12.45 -4.82 4.28
N ARG A 4 12.63 -3.82 5.14
CA ARG A 4 12.00 -3.91 6.47
C ARG A 4 10.48 -3.70 6.47
N THR A 5 9.93 -2.94 5.52
CA THR A 5 8.48 -2.68 5.41
C THR A 5 8.05 -2.47 3.97
N GLN A 6 6.77 -2.68 3.71
CA GLN A 6 6.18 -2.62 2.38
C GLN A 6 4.81 -1.95 2.35
N LEU A 7 4.50 -1.31 1.23
CA LEU A 7 3.17 -0.80 0.90
C LEU A 7 2.64 -1.53 -0.33
N MET A 8 1.65 -2.39 -0.13
CA MET A 8 0.89 -2.96 -1.23
C MET A 8 -0.20 -2.00 -1.66
N ILE A 9 -0.23 -1.63 -2.93
CA ILE A 9 -1.29 -0.84 -3.52
C ILE A 9 -2.16 -1.75 -4.36
N LYS A 10 -3.48 -1.71 -4.13
CA LYS A 10 -4.47 -2.43 -4.93
C LYS A 10 -5.44 -1.43 -5.56
N LEU A 11 -5.59 -1.48 -6.88
CA LEU A 11 -6.60 -0.73 -7.61
C LEU A 11 -7.72 -1.69 -7.99
N ASN A 12 -8.91 -1.40 -7.48
CA ASN A 12 -10.08 -2.25 -7.63
C ASN A 12 -11.13 -1.56 -8.50
N ASP A 13 -11.85 -2.33 -9.30
CA ASP A 13 -13.03 -1.84 -10.02
C ASP A 13 -14.20 -1.56 -9.06
N LYS A 14 -15.32 -1.05 -9.62
CA LYS A 14 -16.55 -0.76 -8.88
C LYS A 14 -17.14 -1.98 -8.15
N GLN A 15 -16.85 -3.18 -8.64
CA GLN A 15 -17.31 -4.44 -8.05
C GLN A 15 -16.37 -4.93 -6.93
N GLY A 16 -15.22 -4.27 -6.73
CA GLY A 16 -14.21 -4.67 -5.77
C GLY A 16 -13.24 -5.73 -6.30
N THR A 17 -13.23 -5.99 -7.60
CA THR A 17 -12.24 -6.89 -8.22
C THR A 17 -10.95 -6.13 -8.44
N THR A 18 -9.84 -6.64 -7.90
CA THR A 18 -8.52 -6.07 -8.13
C THR A 18 -8.14 -6.20 -9.61
N LYS A 19 -7.83 -5.07 -10.25
CA LYS A 19 -7.32 -5.01 -11.63
C LYS A 19 -5.82 -4.83 -11.68
N PHE A 20 -5.28 -4.09 -10.73
CA PHE A 20 -3.85 -3.82 -10.61
C PHE A 20 -3.44 -3.93 -9.15
N SER A 21 -2.30 -4.55 -8.89
CA SER A 21 -1.66 -4.56 -7.60
C SER A 21 -0.14 -4.57 -7.70
N THR A 22 0.50 -3.75 -6.89
CA THR A 22 1.96 -3.66 -6.85
C THR A 22 2.44 -3.42 -5.43
N VAL A 23 3.74 -3.60 -5.21
CA VAL A 23 4.37 -3.44 -3.91
C VAL A 23 5.50 -2.42 -4.00
N LEU A 24 5.46 -1.46 -3.09
CA LEU A 24 6.54 -0.53 -2.84
C LEU A 24 7.34 -0.98 -1.62
N HIS A 25 8.66 -0.91 -1.73
CA HIS A 25 9.56 -1.43 -0.71
C HIS A 25 10.42 -0.33 -0.09
N TYR A 26 10.73 -0.49 1.20
CA TYR A 26 11.41 0.52 2.00
C TYR A 26 12.55 -0.12 2.83
N GLN A 27 13.78 0.41 2.71
CA GLN A 27 14.98 -0.23 3.29
C GLN A 27 15.37 0.23 4.71
N TRP A 28 15.04 1.45 5.18
CA TRP A 28 15.53 1.96 6.49
C TRP A 28 14.59 2.97 7.16
N GLY A 29 14.09 2.67 8.37
CA GLY A 29 13.47 3.67 9.27
C GLY A 29 12.03 4.12 8.93
N TYR A 30 11.20 3.30 8.29
CA TYR A 30 10.03 3.83 7.60
C TYR A 30 8.68 3.17 7.87
N GLY A 31 8.23 3.21 9.12
CA GLY A 31 6.80 3.39 9.38
C GLY A 31 6.30 4.74 8.81
N ARG A 32 7.07 5.84 8.96
CA ARG A 32 6.65 7.17 8.48
C ARG A 32 6.57 7.32 6.97
N SER A 33 7.58 6.88 6.22
CA SER A 33 7.60 7.11 4.76
C SER A 33 6.53 6.31 4.06
N MET A 34 6.30 5.06 4.45
CA MET A 34 5.18 4.26 3.97
C MET A 34 3.83 4.97 4.22
N LEU A 35 3.64 5.46 5.45
CA LEU A 35 2.45 6.22 5.83
C LEU A 35 2.31 7.53 5.03
N MET A 36 3.39 8.28 4.83
CA MET A 36 3.37 9.52 4.05
C MET A 36 3.14 9.27 2.55
N ASP A 37 3.73 8.23 1.98
CA ASP A 37 3.46 7.80 0.61
C ASP A 37 1.99 7.44 0.46
N ALA A 38 1.39 6.70 1.41
CA ALA A 38 -0.03 6.40 1.34
C ALA A 38 -0.92 7.66 1.27
N LEU A 39 -0.62 8.68 2.08
CA LEU A 39 -1.32 9.98 1.98
C LEU A 39 -1.05 10.65 0.63
N ASN A 40 0.21 10.69 0.21
CA ASN A 40 0.63 11.35 -1.02
C ASN A 40 -0.04 10.74 -2.26
N LEU A 41 -0.11 9.42 -2.32
CA LEU A 41 -0.74 8.68 -3.41
C LEU A 41 -2.24 8.90 -3.47
N VAL A 42 -2.91 9.06 -2.32
CA VAL A 42 -4.34 9.39 -2.26
C VAL A 42 -4.59 10.81 -2.75
N VAL A 43 -3.77 11.77 -2.31
CA VAL A 43 -3.92 13.18 -2.70
C VAL A 43 -3.62 13.40 -4.18
N GLN A 44 -2.65 12.68 -4.74
CA GLN A 44 -2.19 12.84 -6.11
C GLN A 44 -2.75 11.76 -7.06
N PHE A 45 -3.80 11.04 -6.63
CA PHE A 45 -4.32 9.93 -7.41
C PHE A 45 -4.77 10.44 -8.79
N PRO A 46 -4.29 9.85 -9.90
CA PRO A 46 -4.46 10.42 -11.22
C PRO A 46 -5.84 10.06 -11.75
N PHE A 47 -6.43 11.00 -12.48
CA PHE A 47 -7.53 10.65 -13.36
C PHE A 47 -7.00 9.81 -14.54
N TYR A 48 -7.83 8.91 -15.07
CA TYR A 48 -7.45 8.03 -16.17
C TYR A 48 -6.92 8.78 -17.41
N TYR A 49 -7.43 9.99 -17.69
CA TYR A 49 -6.97 10.79 -18.83
C TYR A 49 -5.58 11.40 -18.61
N GLU A 50 -5.17 11.67 -17.36
CA GLU A 50 -3.81 12.12 -17.04
C GLU A 50 -2.80 11.01 -17.31
N LEU A 51 -3.25 9.76 -17.21
CA LEU A 51 -2.52 8.55 -17.59
C LEU A 51 -2.61 8.23 -19.10
N LYS A 52 -3.27 9.08 -19.89
CA LYS A 52 -3.51 8.87 -21.34
C LYS A 52 -4.30 7.60 -21.65
N LEU A 53 -5.17 7.18 -20.72
CA LEU A 53 -6.10 6.08 -20.93
C LEU A 53 -7.42 6.61 -21.49
N ASP A 54 -8.17 5.77 -22.21
CA ASP A 54 -9.51 6.08 -22.73
C ASP A 54 -10.60 6.00 -21.64
N LYS A 55 -10.38 5.14 -20.64
CA LYS A 55 -11.25 4.91 -19.47
C LYS A 55 -10.44 4.35 -18.29
N PRO A 56 -10.99 4.28 -17.08
CA PRO A 56 -10.40 3.50 -16.00
C PRO A 56 -10.12 2.06 -16.45
N PHE A 57 -8.90 1.59 -16.23
CA PHE A 57 -8.44 0.26 -16.64
C PHE A 57 -8.54 0.01 -18.17
N GLY A 58 -8.41 1.06 -18.97
CA GLY A 58 -8.28 0.97 -20.43
C GLY A 58 -6.99 0.29 -20.90
N ASP A 59 -6.80 0.18 -22.22
CA ASP A 59 -5.63 -0.51 -22.78
C ASP A 59 -4.32 0.11 -22.28
N GLY A 60 -3.42 -0.74 -21.74
CA GLY A 60 -2.14 -0.32 -21.19
C GLY A 60 -2.18 0.24 -19.76
N TYR A 61 -3.30 0.10 -19.04
CA TYR A 61 -3.47 0.64 -17.69
C TYR A 61 -2.39 0.19 -16.70
N GLU A 62 -1.94 -1.06 -16.75
CA GLU A 62 -0.96 -1.62 -15.80
C GLU A 62 0.35 -0.84 -15.85
N LYS A 63 0.89 -0.66 -17.06
CA LYS A 63 2.11 0.13 -17.27
C LYS A 63 1.91 1.59 -16.89
N ALA A 64 0.72 2.14 -17.15
CA ALA A 64 0.43 3.55 -16.85
C ALA A 64 0.39 3.81 -15.34
N TYR A 65 -0.30 2.96 -14.57
CA TYR A 65 -0.36 3.06 -13.11
C TYR A 65 0.99 2.75 -12.46
N TYR A 66 1.70 1.72 -12.93
CA TYR A 66 3.02 1.39 -12.40
C TYR A 66 4.02 2.53 -12.60
N ASN A 67 4.07 3.14 -13.79
CA ASN A 67 4.88 4.33 -14.06
C ASN A 67 4.49 5.54 -13.22
N TRP A 68 3.19 5.71 -12.94
CA TRP A 68 2.73 6.79 -12.09
C TRP A 68 3.19 6.58 -10.65
N LEU A 69 3.03 5.38 -10.10
CA LEU A 69 3.49 5.03 -8.76
C LEU A 69 4.99 5.27 -8.59
N ASP A 70 5.80 4.77 -9.52
CA ASP A 70 7.26 4.96 -9.52
C ASP A 70 7.70 6.43 -9.44
N LYS A 71 6.93 7.34 -10.05
CA LYS A 71 7.21 8.78 -10.04
C LYS A 71 6.66 9.52 -8.82
N LYS A 72 5.77 8.89 -8.06
CA LYS A 72 4.98 9.55 -7.00
C LYS A 72 5.23 9.00 -5.61
N SER A 73 5.87 7.84 -5.49
CA SER A 73 6.33 7.30 -4.21
C SER A 73 7.81 7.52 -3.99
N ILE A 74 8.21 7.54 -2.72
CA ILE A 74 9.62 7.37 -2.35
C ILE A 74 9.98 5.90 -2.13
N GLY A 75 8.98 5.03 -1.97
CA GLY A 75 9.15 3.58 -2.06
C GLY A 75 9.60 3.16 -3.46
N ILE A 76 10.39 2.09 -3.52
CA ILE A 76 10.99 1.58 -4.75
C ILE A 76 10.18 0.38 -5.25
N ASN A 77 9.92 0.32 -6.56
CA ASN A 77 9.44 -0.90 -7.21
C ASN A 77 10.64 -1.80 -7.55
N TYR A 78 10.68 -3.06 -7.09
CA TYR A 78 11.85 -3.93 -7.32
C TYR A 78 11.93 -4.56 -8.70
N GLU A 79 10.80 -4.73 -9.39
CA GLU A 79 10.79 -5.48 -10.66
C GLU A 79 11.58 -4.76 -11.77
N GLY A 80 11.84 -3.46 -11.62
CA GLY A 80 12.73 -2.69 -12.49
C GLY A 80 11.99 -1.85 -13.53
N ASP A 81 12.65 -1.57 -14.67
CA ASP A 81 12.10 -0.75 -15.75
C ASP A 81 10.90 -1.46 -16.39
N VAL A 82 9.72 -0.86 -16.25
CA VAL A 82 8.44 -1.35 -16.76
C VAL A 82 8.45 -1.67 -18.26
N ASN A 83 9.36 -1.06 -19.02
CA ASN A 83 9.48 -1.29 -20.46
C ASN A 83 10.25 -2.57 -20.81
N ASN A 84 10.95 -3.15 -19.84
CA ASN A 84 11.88 -4.27 -20.01
C ASN A 84 11.55 -5.47 -19.10
N LEU A 85 10.38 -5.48 -18.45
CA LEU A 85 9.94 -6.60 -17.62
C LEU A 85 9.59 -7.83 -18.45
N ASP A 86 10.09 -8.99 -18.06
CA ASP A 86 9.61 -10.28 -18.58
C ASP A 86 8.21 -10.64 -18.06
N GLN A 87 7.65 -11.77 -18.50
CA GLN A 87 6.28 -12.16 -18.13
C GLN A 87 6.10 -12.45 -16.63
N ASP A 88 7.11 -13.01 -15.97
CA ASP A 88 7.04 -13.33 -14.55
C ASP A 88 7.18 -12.06 -13.72
N GLN A 89 8.10 -11.17 -14.12
CA GLN A 89 8.25 -9.84 -13.51
C GLN A 89 6.99 -8.99 -13.67
N GLN A 90 6.32 -9.03 -14.83
CA GLN A 90 5.05 -8.33 -15.03
C GLN A 90 3.96 -8.81 -14.07
N LYS A 91 3.94 -10.12 -13.77
CA LYS A 91 2.98 -10.67 -12.80
C LYS A 91 3.19 -10.07 -11.42
N TYR A 92 4.42 -9.95 -10.94
CA TYR A 92 4.71 -9.31 -9.65
C TYR A 92 4.53 -7.80 -9.69
N ALA A 93 4.91 -7.15 -10.79
CA ALA A 93 4.79 -5.70 -10.96
C ALA A 93 3.32 -5.22 -10.97
N PHE A 94 2.42 -5.98 -11.60
CA PHE A 94 1.04 -5.54 -11.88
C PHE A 94 -0.03 -6.34 -11.17
N HIS A 95 0.30 -7.53 -10.65
CA HIS A 95 -0.63 -8.44 -9.99
C HIS A 95 -0.03 -9.06 -8.73
N ALA A 96 0.78 -8.30 -7.98
CA ALA A 96 1.28 -8.75 -6.68
C ALA A 96 0.11 -9.21 -5.81
N ASP A 97 0.28 -10.34 -5.14
CA ASP A 97 -0.64 -10.85 -4.12
C ASP A 97 -0.06 -10.64 -2.72
N GLU A 98 -0.81 -11.04 -1.71
CA GLU A 98 -0.34 -10.94 -0.33
C GLU A 98 0.80 -11.94 -0.06
N ASP A 99 0.82 -13.08 -0.77
CA ASP A 99 1.91 -14.07 -0.74
C ASP A 99 3.25 -13.46 -1.12
N TYR A 100 3.28 -12.52 -2.07
CA TYR A 100 4.48 -11.75 -2.40
C TYR A 100 5.04 -10.97 -1.20
N LEU A 101 4.17 -10.36 -0.39
CA LEU A 101 4.58 -9.67 0.85
C LEU A 101 5.14 -10.64 1.88
N TRP A 102 4.72 -11.91 1.86
CA TRP A 102 5.14 -12.92 2.82
C TRP A 102 6.55 -13.46 2.54
N ASN A 103 7.02 -13.37 1.30
CA ASN A 103 8.32 -13.87 0.89
C ASN A 103 9.45 -12.84 1.04
N CYS A 104 9.11 -11.61 1.44
CA CYS A 104 10.05 -10.52 1.64
C CYS A 104 10.47 -10.38 3.12
N ASP A 105 11.65 -9.79 3.34
CA ASP A 105 12.32 -9.64 4.64
C ASP A 105 11.69 -8.55 5.54
N ASN A 106 10.37 -8.63 5.75
CA ASN A 106 9.53 -7.57 6.33
C ASN A 106 9.52 -7.54 7.87
N ASP A 107 10.64 -7.21 8.50
CA ASP A 107 10.76 -7.13 9.96
C ASP A 107 9.74 -6.19 10.65
N ASP A 108 9.31 -5.12 9.98
CA ASP A 108 8.50 -4.04 10.55
C ASP A 108 7.02 -4.09 10.09
N GLY A 109 6.63 -5.13 9.33
CA GLY A 109 5.29 -5.34 8.81
C GLY A 109 4.99 -4.64 7.47
N PHE A 110 3.72 -4.54 7.09
CA PHE A 110 3.31 -3.89 5.84
C PHE A 110 1.91 -3.27 5.93
N MET A 111 1.60 -2.43 4.95
CA MET A 111 0.28 -1.82 4.76
C MET A 111 -0.30 -2.22 3.40
N VAL A 112 -1.60 -2.49 3.36
CA VAL A 112 -2.36 -2.65 2.12
C VAL A 112 -3.28 -1.45 1.93
N LEU A 113 -3.05 -0.69 0.86
CA LEU A 113 -3.82 0.47 0.45
C LEU A 113 -4.70 0.11 -0.75
N ASN A 114 -6.00 0.06 -0.54
CA ASN A 114 -6.97 -0.28 -1.57
C ASN A 114 -7.63 0.99 -2.08
N PHE A 115 -7.54 1.22 -3.39
CA PHE A 115 -8.34 2.21 -4.09
C PHE A 115 -9.50 1.50 -4.80
N PHE A 116 -10.67 2.12 -4.79
CA PHE A 116 -11.85 1.63 -5.50
C PHE A 116 -12.32 2.65 -6.53
N GLU A 117 -12.51 2.17 -7.76
CA GLU A 117 -12.97 2.97 -8.88
C GLU A 117 -14.26 3.71 -8.51
N GLY A 118 -14.24 5.01 -8.81
CA GLY A 118 -15.28 5.97 -8.53
C GLY A 118 -16.19 6.28 -9.71
N SER A 119 -17.01 7.28 -9.49
CA SER A 119 -17.72 8.01 -10.54
C SER A 119 -16.73 8.85 -11.37
N HIS A 120 -17.14 9.25 -12.58
CA HIS A 120 -16.36 10.18 -13.42
C HIS A 120 -14.90 9.80 -13.74
N GLY A 121 -14.54 8.53 -13.54
CA GLY A 121 -13.21 8.01 -13.85
C GLY A 121 -12.12 8.37 -12.82
N SER A 122 -12.51 8.77 -11.61
CA SER A 122 -11.62 8.86 -10.45
C SER A 122 -11.65 7.58 -9.60
N PHE A 123 -10.94 7.61 -8.47
CA PHE A 123 -11.11 6.68 -7.37
C PHE A 123 -11.73 7.42 -6.18
N ASP A 124 -12.90 6.95 -5.72
CA ASP A 124 -13.73 7.71 -4.77
C ASP A 124 -13.69 7.12 -3.35
N ARG A 125 -13.08 5.93 -3.20
CA ARG A 125 -12.96 5.26 -1.90
C ARG A 125 -11.56 4.68 -1.76
N CYS A 126 -10.98 4.91 -0.59
CA CYS A 126 -9.70 4.32 -0.21
C CYS A 126 -9.82 3.61 1.15
N THR A 127 -9.18 2.46 1.32
CA THR A 127 -9.05 1.79 2.61
C THR A 127 -7.61 1.40 2.90
N ALA A 128 -7.20 1.51 4.15
CA ALA A 128 -5.88 1.10 4.62
C ALA A 128 -6.00 -0.01 5.67
N THR A 129 -5.26 -1.09 5.48
CA THR A 129 -5.15 -2.21 6.42
C THR A 129 -3.69 -2.43 6.78
N PHE A 130 -3.41 -2.67 8.06
CA PHE A 130 -2.05 -2.80 8.58
C PHE A 130 -1.77 -4.22 9.06
N PHE A 131 -0.57 -4.71 8.82
CA PHE A 131 -0.13 -6.04 9.22
C PHE A 131 1.26 -5.97 9.86
N ALA A 132 1.46 -6.67 10.97
CA ALA A 132 2.78 -6.82 11.58
C ALA A 132 2.87 -8.16 12.32
N TYR A 133 4.11 -8.61 12.59
CA TYR A 133 4.34 -9.85 13.35
C TYR A 133 3.93 -9.69 14.81
N ASP A 134 3.17 -10.65 15.35
CA ASP A 134 2.81 -10.70 16.76
C ASP A 134 4.00 -11.24 17.58
N LEU A 135 4.87 -10.32 18.01
CA LEU A 135 6.08 -10.62 18.80
C LEU A 135 5.79 -11.23 20.18
N ARG A 136 4.51 -11.32 20.59
CA ARG A 136 4.10 -11.97 21.83
C ARG A 136 3.95 -13.49 21.68
N LYS A 137 4.01 -14.02 20.46
CA LYS A 137 3.90 -15.45 20.18
C LYS A 137 5.27 -16.07 19.89
N PRO A 138 5.49 -17.34 20.29
CA PRO A 138 6.75 -18.05 20.04
C PRO A 138 7.00 -18.34 18.56
N PHE A 139 5.98 -18.21 17.71
CA PHE A 139 6.08 -18.25 16.26
C PHE A 139 5.67 -16.88 15.72
N LEU A 140 6.46 -16.30 14.81
CA LEU A 140 6.19 -15.04 14.11
C LEU A 140 4.89 -15.18 13.29
N ALA A 141 3.76 -14.93 13.93
CA ALA A 141 2.47 -14.93 13.28
C ALA A 141 2.15 -13.50 12.86
N LEU A 142 2.12 -13.25 11.56
CA LEU A 142 1.62 -11.99 11.01
C LEU A 142 0.16 -11.81 11.42
N LYS A 143 -0.22 -10.61 11.83
CA LYS A 143 -1.58 -10.29 12.25
C LYS A 143 -2.02 -8.96 11.64
N GLU A 144 -3.27 -8.90 11.20
CA GLU A 144 -3.94 -7.63 10.96
C GLU A 144 -3.99 -6.82 12.27
N MET A 145 -3.62 -5.55 12.21
CA MET A 145 -3.51 -4.65 13.34
C MET A 145 -4.33 -3.39 13.12
N SER A 146 -4.77 -2.78 14.23
CA SER A 146 -5.19 -1.38 14.19
C SER A 146 -3.99 -0.50 13.82
N PHE A 147 -4.25 0.71 13.30
CA PHE A 147 -3.20 1.69 13.04
C PHE A 147 -2.37 1.97 14.31
N GLU A 148 -3.04 2.09 15.46
CA GLU A 148 -2.41 2.35 16.75
C GLU A 148 -1.52 1.19 17.20
N ASP A 149 -1.95 -0.06 17.02
CA ASP A 149 -1.16 -1.24 17.37
C ASP A 149 0.02 -1.41 16.40
N TYR A 150 -0.19 -1.19 15.10
CA TYR A 150 0.88 -1.24 14.09
C TYR A 150 1.97 -0.22 14.40
N CYS A 151 1.61 1.02 14.73
CA CYS A 151 2.56 2.06 15.11
C CYS A 151 3.32 1.76 16.40
N LYS A 152 2.81 0.87 17.26
CA LYS A 152 3.43 0.41 18.51
C LYS A 152 4.18 -0.92 18.35
N ALA A 153 3.97 -1.65 17.25
CA ALA A 153 4.62 -2.92 16.96
C ALA A 153 6.11 -2.67 16.65
N SER A 154 6.97 -3.05 17.60
CA SER A 154 8.45 -2.90 17.61
C SER A 154 8.96 -1.58 17.00
N ASP A 155 10.08 -1.59 16.26
CA ASP A 155 10.90 -0.40 15.95
C ASP A 155 10.13 0.75 15.27
N ASN A 156 8.93 0.50 14.73
CA ASN A 156 7.98 1.52 14.24
C ASN A 156 7.68 2.63 15.24
N ASN A 157 7.73 2.34 16.55
CA ASN A 157 7.44 3.34 17.59
C ASN A 157 8.49 4.45 17.62
N LYS A 158 9.77 4.12 17.43
CA LYS A 158 10.86 5.13 17.39
C LYS A 158 10.68 6.10 16.24
N TYR A 159 10.07 5.62 15.15
CA TYR A 159 9.90 6.40 13.94
C TYR A 159 8.52 7.03 13.84
N THR A 160 7.53 6.77 14.69
CA THR A 160 6.20 7.43 14.64
C THR A 160 5.92 8.11 15.97
N THR A 161 6.08 9.44 16.08
CA THR A 161 5.76 10.12 17.36
C THR A 161 4.24 10.19 17.55
N ASP A 162 3.79 10.46 18.77
CA ASP A 162 2.35 10.58 19.04
C ASP A 162 1.71 11.72 18.23
N GLU A 163 2.40 12.85 18.06
CA GLU A 163 1.93 13.96 17.23
C GLU A 163 1.84 13.56 15.76
N PHE A 164 2.83 12.83 15.25
CA PHE A 164 2.80 12.32 13.88
C PHE A 164 1.60 11.38 13.68
N ARG A 165 1.38 10.45 14.61
CA ARG A 165 0.27 9.48 14.51
C ARG A 165 -1.09 10.17 14.49
N GLN A 166 -1.29 11.15 15.37
CA GLN A 166 -2.52 11.92 15.43
C GLN A 166 -2.73 12.74 14.15
N GLY A 167 -1.69 13.43 13.69
CA GLY A 167 -1.74 14.22 12.45
C GLY A 167 -2.00 13.34 11.22
N TRP A 168 -1.31 12.21 11.11
CA TRP A 168 -1.49 11.27 10.02
C TRP A 168 -2.91 10.71 9.99
N LYS A 169 -3.43 10.26 11.14
CA LYS A 169 -4.80 9.71 11.23
C LYS A 169 -5.85 10.76 10.84
N LEU A 170 -5.69 11.99 11.33
CA LEU A 170 -6.57 13.09 10.94
C LEU A 170 -6.54 13.35 9.43
N LEU A 171 -5.35 13.38 8.82
CA LEU A 171 -5.21 13.56 7.37
C LEU A 171 -5.81 12.38 6.59
N ALA A 172 -5.56 11.15 7.03
CA ALA A 172 -6.12 9.95 6.41
C ALA A 172 -7.66 10.01 6.39
N GLU A 173 -8.28 10.35 7.52
CA GLU A 173 -9.74 10.52 7.61
C GLU A 173 -10.26 11.64 6.69
N ASN A 174 -9.58 12.79 6.65
CA ASN A 174 -9.99 13.93 5.80
C ASN A 174 -9.80 13.69 4.30
N TYR A 175 -8.79 12.90 3.91
CA TYR A 175 -8.60 12.46 2.52
C TYR A 175 -9.45 11.23 2.15
N GLY A 176 -10.34 10.78 3.04
CA GLY A 176 -11.28 9.70 2.76
C GLY A 176 -10.66 8.29 2.83
N ILE A 177 -9.48 8.14 3.44
CA ILE A 177 -8.88 6.84 3.73
C ILE A 177 -9.58 6.25 4.95
N LYS A 178 -10.35 5.18 4.73
CA LYS A 178 -10.96 4.44 5.83
C LYS A 178 -9.95 3.43 6.38
N LEU A 179 -9.54 3.64 7.62
CA LEU A 179 -8.71 2.67 8.33
C LEU A 179 -9.57 1.44 8.65
N HIS A 180 -9.14 0.27 8.19
CA HIS A 180 -9.79 -0.97 8.56
C HIS A 180 -9.37 -1.30 9.99
N PHE A 181 -10.34 -1.35 10.89
CA PHE A 181 -10.12 -1.78 12.26
C PHE A 181 -10.49 -3.25 12.36
N THR A 182 -9.60 -4.04 12.97
CA THR A 182 -9.92 -5.43 13.30
C THR A 182 -11.24 -5.47 14.09
N LYS A 183 -12.24 -6.16 13.55
CA LYS A 183 -13.32 -6.65 14.41
C LYS A 183 -12.65 -7.56 15.42
N THR A 184 -12.74 -7.21 16.70
CA THR A 184 -12.40 -8.12 17.77
C THR A 184 -13.32 -9.34 17.62
N VAL A 185 -12.84 -10.41 17.01
CA VAL A 185 -13.51 -11.71 17.17
C VAL A 185 -13.23 -12.07 18.62
N LYS A 186 -14.22 -11.82 19.48
CA LYS A 186 -14.22 -12.39 20.82
C LYS A 186 -14.07 -13.90 20.64
N ALA A 187 -13.04 -14.46 21.25
CA ALA A 187 -12.90 -15.90 21.41
C ALA A 187 -14.15 -16.46 22.12
#